data_AF-A0A7W1VZX3-F1
#
_entry.id   AF-A0A7W1VZX3-F1
#
_cell.length_a   1.000
_cell.length_b   1.000
_cell.length_c   1.000
_cell.angle_alpha   90.00
_cell.angle_beta   90.00
_cell.angle_gamma   90.00
#
_symmetry.space_group_name_H-M   'P 1'
#
loop_
_entity.id
_entity.type
_entity.pdbx_description
1 polymer ?
#
loop_
_entity_poly.entity_id
_entity_poly.type
_entity_poly.pdbx_seq_one_letter_code
_entity_poly.pdbx_strand_id
1 'polypeptide(L)'
;MYVHVWNKYLPIIKILMKKSAAGNQTLDLNRIDFERAGSGRKAGYKFTIELVQGRVANVISGSPLASDLAMVLLQDSASRAILMNNDLNISLNTKFQLAIVNKNPAPETQPEQESKEEQPSEKEEEHSETENQN
;
A
#
# COMPACT_ATOMS: atom_id res chain seq x y z
N MET A 1 14.33 12.71 13.52
CA MET A 1 15.47 11.77 13.59
C MET A 1 15.62 10.90 12.33
N TYR A 2 14.51 10.56 11.65
CA TYR A 2 14.47 9.66 10.49
C TYR A 2 14.29 10.38 9.14
N VAL A 3 14.19 11.71 9.11
CA VAL A 3 13.99 12.51 7.89
C VAL A 3 14.96 12.12 6.77
N HIS A 4 16.25 11.95 7.06
CA HIS A 4 17.25 11.56 6.05
C HIS A 4 16.96 10.15 5.47
N VAL A 5 16.58 9.19 6.32
CA VAL A 5 16.21 7.83 5.88
C VAL A 5 14.94 7.89 5.04
N TRP A 6 13.93 8.64 5.46
CA TRP A 6 12.71 8.80 4.68
C TRP A 6 12.94 9.46 3.33
N ASN A 7 13.80 10.48 3.26
CA ASN A 7 14.20 11.10 2.00
C ASN A 7 14.87 10.11 1.03
N LYS A 8 15.67 9.16 1.52
CA LYS A 8 16.25 8.07 0.71
C LYS A 8 15.17 7.20 0.06
N TYR A 9 14.09 6.89 0.79
CA TYR A 9 12.99 6.06 0.29
C TYR A 9 11.86 6.86 -0.39
N LEU A 10 11.86 8.19 -0.29
CA LEU A 10 10.79 9.04 -0.81
C LEU A 10 10.49 8.81 -2.31
N PRO A 11 11.47 8.61 -3.21
CA PRO A 11 11.18 8.34 -4.61
C PRO A 11 10.33 7.09 -4.83
N ILE A 12 10.66 5.98 -4.15
CA ILE A 12 9.90 4.73 -4.29
C ILE A 12 8.54 4.83 -3.59
N ILE A 13 8.47 5.48 -2.43
CA ILE A 13 7.20 5.72 -1.72
C ILE A 13 6.24 6.50 -2.61
N LYS A 14 6.69 7.55 -3.31
CA LYS A 14 5.86 8.31 -4.25
C LYS A 14 5.30 7.45 -5.38
N ILE A 15 6.10 6.56 -5.95
CA ILE A 15 5.66 5.64 -7.00
C ILE A 15 4.55 4.74 -6.44
N LEU A 16 4.73 4.18 -5.26
CA LEU A 16 3.75 3.31 -4.62
C LEU A 16 2.48 4.07 -4.22
N MET A 17 2.58 5.33 -3.78
CA MET A 17 1.39 6.17 -3.53
C MET A 17 0.56 6.34 -4.81
N LYS A 18 1.18 6.60 -5.96
CA LYS A 18 0.45 6.67 -7.24
C LYS A 18 -0.17 5.34 -7.63
N LYS A 19 0.58 4.24 -7.49
CA LYS A 19 0.10 2.88 -7.79
C LYS A 19 -1.01 2.42 -6.84
N SER A 20 -1.12 3.02 -5.65
CA SER A 20 -2.14 2.64 -4.67
C SER A 20 -3.57 2.86 -5.14
N ALA A 21 -3.78 3.69 -6.18
CA ALA A 21 -5.07 3.82 -6.86
C ALA A 21 -5.53 2.51 -7.53
N ALA A 22 -4.61 1.65 -7.97
CA ALA A 22 -4.91 0.37 -8.61
C ALA A 22 -4.90 -0.83 -7.63
N GLY A 23 -4.53 -0.62 -6.37
CA GLY A 23 -4.53 -1.68 -5.36
C GLY A 23 -3.49 -1.46 -4.25
N ASN A 24 -3.57 -2.27 -3.20
CA ASN A 24 -2.68 -2.16 -2.04
C ASN A 24 -1.21 -2.32 -2.44
N GLN A 25 -0.35 -1.45 -1.92
CA GLN A 25 1.09 -1.49 -2.18
C GLN A 25 1.85 -1.81 -0.90
N THR A 26 2.96 -2.54 -1.03
CA THR A 26 3.87 -2.86 0.07
C THR A 26 5.32 -2.62 -0.35
N LEU A 27 6.15 -2.19 0.60
CA LEU A 27 7.58 -1.99 0.44
C LEU A 27 8.31 -2.56 1.64
N ASP A 28 9.23 -3.49 1.40
CA ASP A 28 10.14 -3.98 2.44
C ASP A 28 11.31 -2.99 2.59
N LEU A 29 11.46 -2.45 3.79
CA LEU A 29 12.48 -1.47 4.11
C LEU A 29 13.68 -2.15 4.78
N ASN A 30 14.87 -1.55 4.62
CA ASN A 30 16.06 -2.07 5.27
C ASN A 30 16.10 -1.62 6.74
N ARG A 31 15.88 -2.56 7.64
CA ARG A 31 15.95 -2.38 9.10
C ARG A 31 17.20 -1.62 9.56
N ILE A 32 18.36 -1.92 8.96
CA ILE A 32 19.65 -1.33 9.35
C ILE A 32 19.65 0.20 9.16
N ASP A 33 18.97 0.71 8.14
CA ASP A 33 18.92 2.16 7.88
C ASP A 33 18.22 2.90 9.02
N PHE A 34 17.18 2.30 9.61
CA PHE A 34 16.41 2.89 10.72
C PHE A 34 17.07 2.67 12.08
N GLU A 35 17.74 1.54 12.29
CA GLU A 35 18.49 1.30 13.52
C GLU A 35 19.66 2.28 13.67
N ARG A 36 20.37 2.57 12.56
CA ARG A 36 21.48 3.54 12.53
C ARG A 36 21.02 4.99 12.73
N ALA A 37 19.85 5.33 12.21
CA ALA A 37 19.31 6.69 12.36
C ALA A 37 18.68 6.93 13.73
N GLY A 38 18.23 5.89 14.44
CA GLY A 38 17.57 5.99 15.74
C GLY A 38 18.52 5.98 16.93
N SER A 39 17.99 6.20 18.14
CA SER A 39 18.76 6.23 19.39
C SER A 39 19.05 4.84 19.99
N GLY A 40 19.03 3.77 19.18
CA GLY A 40 19.31 2.39 19.62
C GLY A 40 18.25 1.77 20.57
N ARG A 41 17.30 2.54 21.10
CA ARG A 41 16.13 1.97 21.80
C ARG A 41 15.19 1.37 20.77
N LYS A 42 14.66 0.19 21.07
CA LYS A 42 13.56 -0.47 20.33
C LYS A 42 12.28 0.39 20.44
N ALA A 43 12.29 1.58 19.88
CA ALA A 43 11.07 2.32 19.60
C ALA A 43 10.17 1.35 18.82
N GLY A 44 8.89 1.25 19.18
CA GLY A 44 7.98 0.40 18.44
C GLY A 44 8.02 0.82 16.98
N TYR A 45 8.71 0.04 16.13
CA TYR A 45 8.82 0.25 14.68
C TYR A 45 7.48 -0.14 14.04
N LYS A 46 6.42 0.52 14.50
CA LYS A 46 5.06 0.34 14.05
C LYS A 46 4.34 1.67 14.15
N PHE A 47 3.55 1.98 13.14
CA PHE A 47 2.66 3.13 13.14
C PHE A 47 1.64 2.98 12.03
N THR A 48 0.62 3.82 12.11
CA THR A 48 -0.30 4.08 11.01
C THR A 48 -0.48 5.59 10.91
N ILE A 49 -0.41 6.13 9.71
CA ILE A 49 -0.70 7.52 9.38
C ILE A 49 -1.93 7.49 8.47
N GLU A 50 -2.97 8.19 8.89
CA GLU A 50 -4.14 8.45 8.05
C GLU A 50 -3.95 9.83 7.43
N LEU A 51 -3.92 9.87 6.10
CA LEU A 51 -3.80 11.09 5.33
C LEU A 51 -5.11 11.31 4.59
N VAL A 52 -5.82 12.38 4.93
CA VAL A 52 -7.09 12.76 4.33
C VAL A 52 -6.95 14.18 3.78
N GLN A 53 -7.25 14.36 2.50
CA GLN A 53 -7.16 15.67 1.82
C GLN A 53 -5.84 16.41 2.10
N GLY A 54 -4.71 15.70 2.00
CA GLY A 54 -3.39 16.28 2.21
C GLY A 54 -3.03 16.62 3.66
N ARG A 55 -3.79 16.13 4.66
CA ARG A 55 -3.53 16.36 6.08
C ARG A 55 -3.51 15.07 6.87
N VAL A 56 -2.74 15.05 7.96
CA VAL A 56 -2.76 13.93 8.91
C VAL A 56 -4.06 13.98 9.72
N ALA A 57 -4.84 12.89 9.68
CA ALA A 57 -6.14 12.78 10.33
C ALA A 57 -6.08 12.08 11.71
N ASN A 58 -4.97 11.45 12.07
CA ASN A 58 -4.80 10.73 13.32
C ASN A 58 -3.61 11.23 14.16
N VAL A 59 -3.58 10.88 15.45
CA VAL A 59 -2.49 11.30 16.36
C VAL A 59 -1.25 10.42 16.15
N ILE A 60 -0.17 11.03 15.64
CA ILE A 60 1.10 10.33 15.33
C ILE A 60 2.31 10.82 16.15
N SER A 61 2.11 11.81 17.04
CA SER A 61 3.19 12.46 17.81
C SER A 61 3.94 11.51 18.74
N GLY A 62 3.32 10.40 19.15
CA GLY A 62 3.97 9.34 19.94
C GLY A 62 4.97 8.49 19.15
N SER A 63 5.06 8.64 17.82
CA SER A 63 6.00 7.93 16.97
C SER A 63 6.85 8.91 16.17
N PRO A 64 8.14 9.07 16.53
CA PRO A 64 9.06 9.89 15.74
C PRO A 64 9.21 9.39 14.30
N LEU A 65 9.10 8.07 14.07
CA LEU A 65 9.10 7.48 12.73
C LEU A 65 7.94 7.99 11.87
N ALA A 66 6.73 7.96 12.44
CA ALA A 66 5.53 8.43 11.76
C ALA A 66 5.57 9.93 11.53
N SER A 67 5.97 10.69 12.54
CA SER A 67 6.04 12.15 12.50
C SER A 67 7.05 12.63 11.45
N ASP A 68 8.24 12.03 11.38
CA ASP A 68 9.24 12.37 10.37
C ASP A 68 8.80 11.97 8.95
N LEU A 69 8.09 10.84 8.79
CA LEU A 69 7.56 10.45 7.47
C LEU A 69 6.49 11.43 7.00
N ALA A 70 5.53 11.77 7.87
CA ALA A 70 4.50 12.76 7.56
C ALA A 70 5.13 14.11 7.19
N MET A 71 6.14 14.55 7.94
CA MET A 71 6.87 15.77 7.63
C MET A 71 7.48 15.76 6.22
N VAL A 72 8.21 14.69 5.87
CA VAL A 72 8.82 14.55 4.54
C VAL A 72 7.77 14.57 3.43
N LEU A 73 6.67 13.82 3.59
CA LEU A 73 5.59 13.77 2.62
C LEU A 73 4.87 15.12 2.46
N LEU A 74 4.67 15.86 3.56
CA LEU A 74 4.02 17.16 3.54
C LEU A 74 4.94 18.32 3.09
N GLN A 75 6.25 18.14 3.12
CA GLN A 75 7.21 19.12 2.61
C GLN A 75 7.47 18.97 1.10
N ASP A 76 7.42 17.75 0.58
CA ASP A 76 7.59 17.48 -0.86
C ASP A 76 6.33 17.83 -1.66
N SER A 77 6.48 18.73 -2.63
CA SER A 77 5.36 19.24 -3.44
C SER A 77 4.66 18.16 -4.26
N ALA A 78 5.43 17.21 -4.81
CA ALA A 78 4.90 16.10 -5.60
C ALA A 78 4.09 15.12 -4.73
N SER A 79 4.58 14.81 -3.53
CA SER A 79 3.88 13.99 -2.54
C SER A 79 2.59 14.65 -2.09
N ARG A 80 2.63 15.95 -1.76
CA ARG A 80 1.43 16.73 -1.45
C ARG A 80 0.39 16.70 -2.55
N ALA A 81 0.80 16.85 -3.81
CA ALA A 81 -0.14 16.79 -4.94
C ALA A 81 -0.86 15.44 -5.01
N ILE A 82 -0.18 14.33 -4.70
CA ILE A 82 -0.81 13.01 -4.62
C ILE A 82 -1.79 12.95 -3.44
N LEU A 83 -1.37 13.41 -2.26
CA LEU A 83 -2.17 13.37 -1.03
C LEU A 83 -3.40 14.27 -1.04
N MET A 84 -3.39 15.35 -1.81
CA MET A 84 -4.58 16.22 -1.97
C MET A 84 -5.70 15.54 -2.75
N ASN A 85 -5.35 14.58 -3.62
CA ASN A 85 -6.28 13.87 -4.49
C ASN A 85 -6.63 12.47 -4.01
N ASN A 86 -5.97 11.97 -2.95
CA ASN A 86 -6.14 10.60 -2.47
C ASN A 86 -6.12 10.58 -0.95
N ASP A 87 -7.07 9.86 -0.36
CA ASP A 87 -7.05 9.56 1.06
C ASP A 87 -6.26 8.28 1.28
N LEU A 88 -5.09 8.37 1.89
CA LEU A 88 -4.15 7.26 2.02
C LEU A 88 -3.99 6.85 3.48
N ASN A 89 -3.91 5.53 3.70
CA ASN A 89 -3.45 4.95 4.95
C ASN A 89 -2.04 4.38 4.72
N ILE A 90 -1.06 4.93 5.42
CA ILE A 90 0.34 4.50 5.36
C ILE A 90 0.70 3.88 6.70
N SER A 91 1.07 2.61 6.70
CA SER A 91 1.40 1.90 7.93
C SER A 91 2.75 1.19 7.84
N LEU A 92 3.43 1.08 8.97
CA LEU A 92 4.66 0.31 9.13
C LEU A 92 4.42 -0.77 10.19
N ASN A 93 4.91 -1.97 9.94
CA ASN A 93 4.91 -3.05 10.93
C ASN A 93 6.34 -3.36 11.43
N THR A 94 6.42 -4.21 12.46
CA THR A 94 7.69 -4.56 13.11
C THR A 94 8.65 -5.37 12.24
N LYS A 95 8.20 -5.86 11.08
CA LYS A 95 9.04 -6.50 10.05
C LYS A 95 9.63 -5.50 9.06
N PHE A 96 9.47 -4.19 9.31
CA PHE A 96 9.91 -3.11 8.42
C PHE A 96 9.23 -3.13 7.05
N GLN A 97 8.01 -3.65 6.99
CA GLN A 97 7.19 -3.56 5.79
C GLN A 97 6.26 -2.35 5.89
N LEU A 98 6.41 -1.44 4.93
CA LEU A 98 5.55 -0.27 4.76
C LEU A 98 4.40 -0.63 3.82
N ALA A 99 3.17 -0.47 4.26
CA ALA A 99 1.98 -0.68 3.46
C ALA A 99 1.28 0.65 3.16
N ILE A 100 0.82 0.81 1.92
CA ILE A 100 0.07 1.98 1.45
C ILE A 100 -1.26 1.49 0.89
N VAL A 101 -2.35 1.96 1.48
CA VAL A 101 -3.72 1.61 1.10
C VAL A 101 -4.46 2.89 0.76
N ASN A 102 -5.04 2.95 -0.44
CA ASN A 102 -5.94 4.04 -0.81
C ASN A 102 -7.34 3.77 -0.23
N LYS A 103 -7.87 4.72 0.55
CA LYS A 103 -9.18 4.66 1.20
C LYS A 103 -10.29 5.26 0.34
N ASN A 104 -9.94 6.11 -0.61
CA ASN A 104 -10.86 6.68 -1.57
C ASN A 104 -10.21 6.58 -2.96
N PRO A 105 -10.20 5.37 -3.58
CA PRO A 105 -9.76 5.25 -4.97
C PRO A 105 -10.70 6.12 -5.81
N ALA A 106 -10.17 7.22 -6.35
CA ALA A 106 -10.95 8.07 -7.23
C ALA A 106 -11.56 7.21 -8.35
N PRO A 107 -12.88 7.33 -8.63
CA PRO A 107 -13.42 6.76 -9.85
C PRO A 107 -12.77 7.48 -11.04
N GLU A 108 -12.39 6.72 -12.08
CA GLU A 108 -11.78 7.15 -13.36
C GLU A 108 -10.24 7.11 -13.36
N THR A 109 -9.56 6.07 -13.85
CA THR A 109 -9.65 5.53 -15.22
C THR A 109 -9.27 4.05 -15.17
N GLN A 110 -10.20 3.17 -15.55
CA GLN A 110 -9.92 1.76 -15.82
C GLN A 110 -9.06 1.70 -17.10
N PRO A 111 -7.85 1.11 -17.10
CA PRO A 111 -7.41 0.41 -18.29
C PRO A 111 -8.21 -0.88 -18.33
N GLU A 112 -9.21 -0.89 -19.21
CA GLU A 112 -9.82 -2.09 -19.71
C GLU A 112 -8.71 -2.99 -20.26
N GLN A 113 -8.37 -4.05 -19.52
CA GLN A 113 -7.63 -5.19 -20.04
C GLN A 113 -8.23 -6.48 -19.48
N GLU A 114 -9.19 -6.97 -20.27
CA GLU A 114 -9.14 -8.32 -20.85
C GLU A 114 -9.34 -9.48 -19.88
N SER A 115 -10.62 -9.82 -19.72
CA SER A 115 -11.16 -11.17 -19.88
C SER A 115 -10.13 -12.28 -20.10
N LYS A 116 -9.97 -13.14 -19.08
CA LYS A 116 -9.84 -14.59 -19.23
C LYS A 116 -10.03 -15.23 -17.86
N GLU A 117 -11.28 -15.57 -17.57
CA GLU A 117 -11.56 -16.71 -16.71
C GLU A 117 -12.47 -17.62 -17.53
N GLU A 118 -11.82 -18.45 -18.36
CA GLU A 118 -12.40 -19.65 -18.94
C GLU A 118 -12.90 -20.52 -17.78
N GLN A 119 -14.21 -20.72 -17.72
CA GLN A 119 -14.81 -21.82 -16.98
C GLN A 119 -14.41 -23.13 -17.66
N PRO A 120 -13.81 -24.10 -16.96
CA PRO A 120 -13.89 -25.49 -17.39
C PRO A 120 -15.22 -26.04 -16.87
N SER A 121 -16.26 -25.94 -17.70
CA SER A 121 -17.42 -26.83 -17.60
C SER A 121 -17.05 -28.15 -18.26
N GLU A 122 -16.42 -29.04 -17.49
CA GLU A 122 -16.19 -30.42 -17.90
C GLU A 122 -17.13 -31.32 -17.09
N LYS A 123 -18.29 -31.61 -17.68
CA LYS A 123 -19.13 -32.76 -17.33
C LYS A 123 -19.64 -33.35 -18.62
N GLU A 124 -18.91 -34.30 -19.17
CA GLU A 124 -19.45 -35.28 -20.11
C GLU A 124 -18.52 -36.50 -20.19
N GLU A 125 -18.72 -37.42 -19.25
CA GLU A 125 -18.47 -38.86 -19.34
C GLU A 125 -19.68 -39.47 -18.59
N GLU A 126 -20.42 -40.49 -19.05
CA GLU A 126 -20.17 -41.47 -20.09
C GLU A 126 -21.52 -42.13 -20.48
N HIS A 127 -21.67 -42.39 -21.78
CA HIS A 127 -22.35 -43.51 -22.44
C HIS A 127 -23.14 -44.53 -21.60
N SER A 128 -24.37 -44.84 -22.05
CA SER A 128 -24.64 -46.12 -22.75
C SER A 128 -26.14 -46.32 -23.04
N GLU A 129 -26.44 -46.43 -24.34
CA GLU A 129 -27.48 -47.29 -24.92
C GLU A 129 -27.44 -48.66 -24.22
N THR A 130 -28.51 -49.38 -23.96
CA THR A 130 -29.49 -50.04 -24.84
C THR A 130 -30.26 -50.94 -23.85
N GLU A 131 -31.53 -51.32 -23.97
CA GLU A 131 -32.08 -52.31 -24.89
C GLU A 131 -33.42 -52.76 -24.30
N ASN A 132 -34.42 -53.04 -25.17
CA ASN A 132 -35.39 -54.15 -25.09
C ASN A 132 -36.29 -54.32 -23.81
N GLN A 133 -37.53 -54.77 -23.86
CA GLN A 133 -38.38 -55.37 -24.89
C GLN A 133 -39.78 -55.52 -24.28
N ASN A 134 -40.78 -55.49 -25.16
CA ASN A 134 -42.02 -56.28 -25.11
C ASN A 134 -43.13 -55.91 -24.13
#